data_AF-A0A7J2IWE5-F1
#
_entry.id   AF-A0A7J2IWE5-F1
#
_cell.length_a   1.000
_cell.length_b   1.000
_cell.length_c   1.000
_cell.angle_alpha   90.00
_cell.angle_beta   90.00
_cell.angle_gamma   90.00
#
_symmetry.space_group_name_H-M   'P 1'
#
loop_
_entity.id
_entity.type
_entity.pdbx_description
1 polymer ?
#
loop_
_entity_poly.entity_id
_entity_poly.type
_entity_poly.pdbx_seq_one_letter_code
_entity_poly.pdbx_strand_id
1 'polypeptide(L)'
;CLLNSYSDGADVKERVADMSELRRIKKLYESGGGDGYPTFDNVKYFINTYDPILINSMSHGDIDKLDDFMYSTLDYYISNSSGFLITAYACDAGAFDGCCLGESLLISNPSHTNGSAVAFIGYSRAAWYWYYNYDGSGEICLDHGMSLHDIYFWHYFFLLYNARSPSQSTAWPGMVLHEATYQYACDDYLSQLSQLGRDECEKYRKNVFAINLLGDPSFRIFGVPSWIDNYIREIVERASSIKITGHDFLPGATIQVLLSYVDPYTYTRTWVVIATTKPDSHGRLQVEATIPEDAPLGPASIVLRDEYGNFVVAGRIVVVRQAGGPPTTPPPSGQDADSDLWPDNVDPWPDNPWLPNLAIAGVGIAVVAAVVVLLKKR
;
A
#
# COMPACT_ATOMS: atom_id res chain seq x y z
N CYS A 1 19.28 -0.99 0.70
CA CYS A 1 18.95 0.46 0.77
C CYS A 1 17.65 0.64 1.52
N LEU A 2 17.71 0.70 2.85
CA LEU A 2 16.62 1.21 3.67
C LEU A 2 16.85 2.72 3.78
N LEU A 3 15.79 3.50 3.60
CA LEU A 3 15.79 4.95 3.33
C LEU A 3 16.74 5.74 4.24
N ASN A 4 17.37 6.78 3.69
CA ASN A 4 18.24 7.69 4.42
C ASN A 4 17.48 8.37 5.59
N SER A 5 18.20 8.90 6.58
CA SER A 5 17.59 9.56 7.76
C SER A 5 16.69 10.76 7.39
N TYR A 6 16.85 11.24 6.17
CA TYR A 6 15.99 12.20 5.50
C TYR A 6 15.54 11.59 4.18
N SER A 7 14.23 11.56 3.94
CA SER A 7 13.65 11.12 2.67
C SER A 7 13.06 12.32 1.95
N ASP A 8 13.25 12.43 0.64
CA ASP A 8 12.46 13.34 -0.17
C ASP A 8 11.03 12.78 -0.26
N GLY A 9 10.03 13.62 -0.06
CA GLY A 9 8.64 13.19 -0.18
C GLY A 9 8.33 12.64 -1.58
N ALA A 10 8.94 13.17 -2.64
CA ALA A 10 8.80 12.67 -3.99
C ALA A 10 9.27 11.21 -4.11
N ASP A 11 10.42 10.85 -3.51
CA ASP A 11 10.94 9.48 -3.54
C ASP A 11 9.99 8.50 -2.84
N VAL A 12 9.39 8.92 -1.72
CA VAL A 12 8.38 8.13 -1.00
C VAL A 12 7.14 7.91 -1.90
N LYS A 13 6.67 8.97 -2.58
CA LYS A 13 5.51 8.87 -3.48
C LYS A 13 5.78 8.00 -4.71
N GLU A 14 6.98 8.06 -5.27
CA GLU A 14 7.39 7.15 -6.35
C GLU A 14 7.34 5.69 -5.88
N ARG A 15 7.90 5.40 -4.70
CA ARG A 15 7.86 4.05 -4.13
C ARG A 15 6.44 3.56 -3.87
N VAL A 16 5.55 4.43 -3.37
CA VAL A 16 4.12 4.10 -3.18
C VAL A 16 3.43 3.87 -4.52
N ALA A 17 3.72 4.70 -5.53
CA ALA A 17 3.15 4.55 -6.87
C ALA A 17 3.50 3.19 -7.48
N ASP A 18 4.74 2.71 -7.30
CA ASP A 18 5.20 1.40 -7.77
C ASP A 18 4.50 0.22 -7.08
N MET A 19 3.96 0.42 -5.87
CA MET A 19 3.14 -0.60 -5.18
C MET A 19 1.71 -0.69 -5.72
N SER A 20 1.24 0.36 -6.39
CA SER A 20 -0.14 0.46 -6.82
C SER A 20 -0.45 -0.44 -8.01
N GLU A 21 -1.64 -1.04 -7.99
CA GLU A 21 -2.16 -1.78 -9.15
C GLU A 21 -2.75 -0.86 -10.23
N LEU A 22 -2.89 0.44 -9.91
CA LEU A 22 -3.51 1.46 -10.75
C LEU A 22 -2.59 1.90 -11.89
N ARG A 23 -3.16 2.04 -13.10
CA ARG A 23 -2.41 2.40 -14.31
C ARG A 23 -2.37 3.89 -14.62
N ARG A 24 -3.26 4.69 -14.03
CA ARG A 24 -3.41 6.12 -14.32
C ARG A 24 -3.04 6.93 -13.10
N ILE A 25 -1.76 6.90 -12.75
CA ILE A 25 -1.21 7.68 -11.65
C ILE A 25 -0.76 9.03 -12.22
N LYS A 26 -1.20 10.11 -11.58
CA LYS A 26 -0.80 11.49 -11.89
C LYS A 26 0.07 12.03 -10.78
N LYS A 27 1.20 12.62 -11.15
CA LYS A 27 2.29 12.98 -10.23
C LYS A 27 2.52 14.48 -10.23
N LEU A 28 2.43 15.12 -9.08
CA LEU A 28 2.67 16.55 -8.93
C LEU A 28 3.80 16.78 -7.93
N TYR A 29 4.95 17.29 -8.39
CA TYR A 29 6.17 17.43 -7.57
C TYR A 29 6.78 18.82 -7.70
N GLU A 30 7.26 19.38 -6.59
CA GLU A 30 7.95 20.68 -6.54
C GLU A 30 9.32 20.64 -7.23
N SER A 31 10.02 19.51 -7.11
CA SER A 31 11.32 19.27 -7.73
C SER A 31 11.27 19.18 -9.26
N GLY A 32 10.06 19.14 -9.85
CA GLY A 32 9.84 18.84 -11.26
C GLY A 32 9.87 17.34 -11.55
N GLY A 33 9.69 16.95 -12.81
CA GLY A 33 9.74 15.54 -13.25
C GLY A 33 8.42 14.75 -13.17
N GLY A 34 7.38 15.31 -12.56
CA GLY A 34 6.00 14.79 -12.60
C GLY A 34 5.18 15.29 -13.82
N ASP A 35 3.86 15.07 -13.78
CA ASP A 35 2.88 15.62 -14.73
C ASP A 35 2.65 17.14 -14.53
N GLY A 36 3.14 17.73 -13.45
CA GLY A 36 3.06 19.17 -13.17
C GLY A 36 3.57 19.57 -11.79
N TYR A 37 3.54 20.87 -11.51
CA TYR A 37 3.80 21.42 -10.17
C TYR A 37 2.56 21.27 -9.27
N PRO A 38 2.70 21.04 -7.95
CA PRO A 38 1.59 21.03 -7.03
C PRO A 38 1.15 22.47 -6.75
N THR A 39 0.39 23.06 -7.66
CA THR A 39 -0.29 24.35 -7.45
C THR A 39 -1.78 24.11 -7.32
N PHE A 40 -2.50 25.04 -6.70
CA PHE A 40 -3.95 24.93 -6.56
C PHE A 40 -4.67 24.71 -7.90
N ASP A 41 -4.27 25.44 -8.94
CA ASP A 41 -4.87 25.31 -10.27
C ASP A 41 -4.59 23.95 -10.90
N ASN A 42 -3.38 23.41 -10.73
CA ASN A 42 -3.06 22.07 -11.21
C ASN A 42 -3.85 21.02 -10.44
N VAL A 43 -3.84 21.03 -9.10
CA VAL A 43 -4.61 20.07 -8.28
C VAL A 43 -6.08 20.07 -8.68
N LYS A 44 -6.70 21.25 -8.77
CA LYS A 44 -8.07 21.43 -9.27
C LYS A 44 -8.27 20.85 -10.67
N TYR A 45 -7.36 21.12 -11.60
CA TYR A 45 -7.42 20.62 -12.97
C TYR A 45 -7.34 19.10 -13.00
N PHE A 46 -6.37 18.50 -12.30
CA PHE A 46 -6.15 17.06 -12.29
C PHE A 46 -7.32 16.31 -11.65
N ILE A 47 -7.88 16.81 -10.54
CA ILE A 47 -9.07 16.20 -9.91
C ILE A 47 -10.26 16.22 -10.87
N ASN A 48 -10.61 17.38 -11.44
CA ASN A 48 -11.75 17.48 -12.37
C ASN A 48 -11.56 16.70 -13.68
N THR A 49 -10.32 16.54 -14.15
CA THR A 49 -10.02 15.91 -15.44
C THR A 49 -9.94 14.39 -15.34
N TYR A 50 -9.33 13.89 -14.26
CA TYR A 50 -9.03 12.47 -14.12
C TYR A 50 -9.90 11.76 -13.09
N ASP A 51 -10.66 12.50 -12.27
CA ASP A 51 -11.56 11.97 -11.25
C ASP A 51 -10.89 10.88 -10.39
N PRO A 52 -9.79 11.22 -9.68
CA PRO A 52 -9.02 10.24 -8.94
C PRO A 52 -9.84 9.69 -7.78
N ILE A 53 -9.72 8.37 -7.54
CA ILE A 53 -10.33 7.70 -6.37
C ILE A 53 -9.40 7.69 -5.14
N LEU A 54 -8.10 7.89 -5.36
CA LEU A 54 -7.05 7.89 -4.35
C LEU A 54 -6.13 9.09 -4.57
N ILE A 55 -5.82 9.82 -3.50
CA ILE A 55 -4.83 10.88 -3.48
C ILE A 55 -3.83 10.58 -2.36
N ASN A 56 -2.53 10.61 -2.68
CA ASN A 56 -1.47 10.52 -1.67
C ASN A 56 -0.61 11.78 -1.69
N SER A 57 -0.63 12.55 -0.60
CA SER A 57 0.06 13.82 -0.46
C SER A 57 1.07 13.78 0.69
N MET A 58 2.17 14.51 0.50
CA MET A 58 3.18 14.78 1.51
C MET A 58 3.69 16.20 1.28
N SER A 59 3.47 17.05 2.27
CA SER A 59 3.76 18.48 2.18
C SER A 59 3.74 19.10 3.58
N HIS A 60 4.10 20.38 3.67
CA HIS A 60 3.69 21.17 4.81
C HIS A 60 2.16 21.30 4.86
N GLY A 61 1.64 21.55 6.06
CA GLY A 61 0.21 21.70 6.30
C GLY A 61 -0.05 22.70 7.41
N ASP A 62 -1.24 23.27 7.34
CA ASP A 62 -1.87 24.05 8.40
C ASP A 62 -3.29 23.49 8.59
N ILE A 63 -4.01 24.02 9.56
CA ILE A 63 -5.33 23.55 9.94
C ILE A 63 -6.29 23.46 8.75
N ASP A 64 -6.23 24.39 7.79
CA ASP A 64 -7.17 24.50 6.67
C ASP A 64 -6.56 24.26 5.28
N LYS A 65 -5.27 23.84 5.19
CA LYS A 65 -4.58 23.68 3.90
C LYS A 65 -3.38 22.72 3.89
N LEU A 66 -3.07 22.22 2.70
CA LEU A 66 -1.78 21.63 2.35
C LEU A 66 -1.02 22.62 1.48
N ASP A 67 0.05 23.17 2.06
CA ASP A 67 0.90 24.19 1.45
C ASP A 67 0.07 25.23 0.66
N ASP A 68 0.48 25.57 -0.57
CA ASP A 68 -0.25 26.47 -1.46
C ASP A 68 -1.02 25.75 -2.60
N PHE A 69 -1.43 24.49 -2.38
CA PHE A 69 -2.06 23.69 -3.44
C PHE A 69 -3.38 23.00 -3.09
N MET A 70 -3.72 22.85 -1.82
CA MET A 70 -5.02 22.30 -1.42
C MET A 70 -5.55 23.07 -0.22
N TYR A 71 -6.71 23.71 -0.38
CA TYR A 71 -7.34 24.52 0.66
C TYR A 71 -8.71 23.93 1.02
N SER A 72 -9.24 24.30 2.19
CA SER A 72 -10.60 23.98 2.65
C SER A 72 -11.70 24.39 1.65
N THR A 73 -11.40 25.33 0.75
CA THR A 73 -12.30 25.82 -0.30
C THR A 73 -12.21 25.04 -1.62
N LEU A 74 -11.38 23.99 -1.71
CA LEU A 74 -11.19 23.21 -2.93
C LEU A 74 -12.50 22.59 -3.42
N ASP A 75 -13.38 22.19 -2.49
CA ASP A 75 -14.69 21.59 -2.74
C ASP A 75 -15.56 22.43 -3.70
N TYR A 76 -15.49 23.77 -3.62
CA TYR A 76 -16.18 24.70 -4.54
C TYR A 76 -15.77 24.55 -6.00
N TYR A 77 -14.60 23.99 -6.25
CA TYR A 77 -13.97 23.98 -7.56
C TYR A 77 -13.89 22.59 -8.19
N ILE A 78 -14.26 21.54 -7.46
CA ILE A 78 -14.20 20.14 -7.91
C ILE A 78 -15.57 19.46 -7.94
N SER A 79 -16.58 20.23 -8.37
CA SER A 79 -18.00 19.83 -8.41
C SER A 79 -18.34 18.55 -9.18
N ASN A 80 -17.41 18.04 -10.00
CA ASN A 80 -17.59 16.82 -10.80
C ASN A 80 -16.86 15.60 -10.22
N SER A 81 -16.22 15.73 -9.04
CA SER A 81 -15.52 14.63 -8.38
C SER A 81 -16.51 13.55 -7.92
N SER A 82 -16.20 12.29 -8.21
CA SER A 82 -16.90 11.12 -7.67
C SER A 82 -16.57 10.86 -6.20
N GLY A 83 -15.56 11.56 -5.65
CA GLY A 83 -15.08 11.43 -4.29
C GLY A 83 -13.80 10.59 -4.20
N PHE A 84 -12.87 10.99 -3.32
CA PHE A 84 -11.58 10.31 -3.13
C PHE A 84 -11.25 9.98 -1.68
N LEU A 85 -10.47 8.92 -1.46
CA LEU A 85 -9.67 8.77 -0.25
C LEU A 85 -8.40 9.61 -0.41
N ILE A 86 -8.07 10.42 0.59
CA ILE A 86 -6.79 11.14 0.63
C ILE A 86 -5.98 10.77 1.87
N THR A 87 -4.69 10.48 1.69
CA THR A 87 -3.68 10.52 2.74
C THR A 87 -2.89 11.83 2.62
N ALA A 88 -2.89 12.63 3.67
CA ALA A 88 -2.23 13.93 3.75
C ALA A 88 -1.20 13.91 4.89
N TYR A 89 0.04 13.53 4.55
CA TYR A 89 1.16 13.51 5.49
C TYR A 89 1.70 14.93 5.69
N ALA A 90 0.95 15.73 6.45
CA ALA A 90 1.17 17.14 6.69
C ALA A 90 0.74 17.54 8.11
N CYS A 91 1.32 18.60 8.66
CA CYS A 91 0.95 19.12 9.98
C CYS A 91 -0.51 19.60 10.00
N ASP A 92 -1.21 19.32 11.10
CA ASP A 92 -2.49 19.92 11.51
C ASP A 92 -3.69 19.80 10.53
N ALA A 93 -3.51 19.27 9.34
CA ALA A 93 -4.55 19.14 8.32
C ALA A 93 -5.71 18.21 8.72
N GLY A 94 -5.49 17.36 9.74
CA GLY A 94 -6.50 16.50 10.37
C GLY A 94 -6.88 16.94 11.80
N ALA A 95 -6.60 18.19 12.19
CA ALA A 95 -6.90 18.73 13.53
C ALA A 95 -8.40 19.03 13.70
N PHE A 96 -9.20 17.97 13.89
CA PHE A 96 -10.66 18.03 14.06
C PHE A 96 -11.16 18.85 15.27
N ASP A 97 -10.26 19.36 16.10
CA ASP A 97 -10.59 20.32 17.16
C ASP A 97 -10.63 21.79 16.68
N GLY A 98 -10.31 22.05 15.40
CA GLY A 98 -10.59 23.32 14.75
C GLY A 98 -10.82 23.15 13.26
N CYS A 99 -12.08 23.13 12.82
CA CYS A 99 -12.55 23.18 11.41
C CYS A 99 -11.46 22.90 10.36
N CYS A 100 -10.95 21.66 10.33
CA CYS A 100 -9.72 21.40 9.58
C CYS A 100 -9.98 21.13 8.10
N LEU A 101 -8.91 21.06 7.31
CA LEU A 101 -8.97 20.69 5.89
C LEU A 101 -9.70 19.36 5.72
N GLY A 102 -9.35 18.35 6.52
CA GLY A 102 -9.98 17.05 6.44
C GLY A 102 -11.50 17.09 6.66
N GLU A 103 -11.98 17.85 7.65
CA GLU A 103 -13.42 18.06 7.85
C GLU A 103 -14.05 18.82 6.68
N SER A 104 -13.37 19.85 6.17
CA SER A 104 -13.86 20.67 5.06
C SER A 104 -14.02 19.86 3.78
N LEU A 105 -13.09 18.95 3.49
CA LEU A 105 -13.17 18.08 2.31
C LEU A 105 -14.28 17.02 2.44
N LEU A 106 -14.63 16.60 3.66
CA LEU A 106 -15.68 15.60 3.93
C LEU A 106 -17.09 16.19 3.94
N ILE A 107 -17.24 17.44 4.41
CA ILE A 107 -18.54 18.08 4.58
C ILE A 107 -18.99 18.70 3.25
N SER A 108 -20.25 18.47 2.88
CA SER A 108 -20.88 19.11 1.72
C SER A 108 -21.08 20.61 1.95
N ASN A 109 -20.63 21.46 1.03
CA ASN A 109 -21.08 22.85 1.01
C ASN A 109 -22.54 22.95 0.51
N PRO A 110 -23.35 23.91 0.99
CA PRO A 110 -24.72 24.16 0.53
C PRO A 110 -24.96 24.26 -1.00
N SER A 111 -23.94 24.44 -1.85
CA SER A 111 -24.07 24.39 -3.32
C SER A 111 -23.77 23.03 -3.96
N HIS A 112 -23.30 22.03 -3.19
CA HIS A 112 -22.95 20.69 -3.67
C HIS A 112 -23.62 19.62 -2.81
N THR A 113 -24.01 18.50 -3.44
CA THR A 113 -24.77 17.46 -2.74
C THR A 113 -23.92 16.55 -1.85
N ASN A 114 -22.59 16.54 -2.00
CA ASN A 114 -21.64 15.74 -1.21
C ASN A 114 -20.30 16.49 -1.02
N GLY A 115 -19.54 16.16 0.04
CA GLY A 115 -18.14 16.58 0.18
C GLY A 115 -17.24 15.95 -0.90
N SER A 116 -16.06 16.53 -1.09
CA SER A 116 -15.09 16.10 -2.11
C SER A 116 -14.29 14.83 -1.76
N ALA A 117 -14.10 14.55 -0.48
CA ALA A 117 -13.45 13.34 0.02
C ALA A 117 -14.48 12.40 0.63
N VAL A 118 -14.23 11.08 0.53
CA VAL A 118 -15.01 10.05 1.23
C VAL A 118 -14.35 9.63 2.55
N ALA A 119 -13.04 9.82 2.66
CA ALA A 119 -12.27 9.72 3.89
C ALA A 119 -10.98 10.54 3.75
N PHE A 120 -10.50 11.03 4.88
CA PHE A 120 -9.27 11.81 4.98
C PHE A 120 -8.38 11.22 6.07
N ILE A 121 -7.15 10.87 5.74
CA ILE A 121 -6.14 10.42 6.69
C ILE A 121 -5.09 11.52 6.79
N GLY A 122 -4.87 12.08 7.97
CA GLY A 122 -3.87 13.13 8.17
C GLY A 122 -3.48 13.25 9.62
N TYR A 123 -2.74 14.31 9.95
CA TYR A 123 -2.28 14.52 11.33
C TYR A 123 -3.10 15.60 12.03
N SER A 124 -3.50 15.30 13.25
CA SER A 124 -4.14 16.25 14.15
C SER A 124 -3.17 17.26 14.78
N ARG A 125 -1.86 17.02 14.68
CA ARG A 125 -0.80 17.84 15.25
C ARG A 125 0.38 17.95 14.29
N ALA A 126 1.37 18.75 14.64
CA ALA A 126 2.64 18.83 13.94
C ALA A 126 3.26 17.44 13.68
N ALA A 127 3.41 17.11 12.40
CA ALA A 127 3.99 15.87 11.89
C ALA A 127 5.44 16.08 11.40
N TRP A 128 5.75 17.26 10.88
CA TRP A 128 7.10 17.63 10.44
C TRP A 128 7.94 18.14 11.60
N TYR A 129 9.26 17.90 11.54
CA TYR A 129 10.17 18.28 12.62
C TYR A 129 11.24 19.25 12.14
N TRP A 130 11.54 20.19 13.03
CA TRP A 130 12.65 21.11 12.86
C TRP A 130 13.96 20.37 13.17
N TYR A 131 14.87 20.31 12.21
CA TYR A 131 16.25 19.91 12.40
C TYR A 131 17.14 21.14 12.35
N TYR A 132 18.04 21.28 13.32
CA TYR A 132 19.06 22.32 13.30
C TYR A 132 20.34 21.74 12.69
N ASN A 133 20.80 22.31 11.59
CA ASN A 133 22.11 22.03 11.03
C ASN A 133 23.21 22.53 11.97
N TYR A 134 24.42 21.98 11.82
CA TYR A 134 25.60 22.34 12.62
C TYR A 134 25.97 23.83 12.56
N ASP A 135 25.46 24.56 11.56
CA ASP A 135 25.68 26.00 11.36
C ASP A 135 24.60 26.89 12.02
N GLY A 136 23.64 26.30 12.73
CA GLY A 136 22.55 27.02 13.39
C GLY A 136 21.41 27.45 12.46
N SER A 137 21.46 27.09 11.17
CA SER A 137 20.30 27.16 10.30
C SER A 137 19.37 25.98 10.59
N GLY A 138 18.09 26.27 10.72
CA GLY A 138 17.08 25.27 11.00
C GLY A 138 16.28 24.97 9.74
N GLU A 139 16.10 23.70 9.41
CA GLU A 139 15.28 23.24 8.30
C GLU A 139 14.14 22.37 8.83
N ILE A 140 12.94 22.56 8.27
CA ILE A 140 11.84 21.63 8.52
C ILE A 140 12.07 20.44 7.61
N CYS A 141 12.47 19.31 8.19
CA CYS A 141 12.76 18.11 7.42
C CYS A 141 11.63 17.10 7.58
N LEU A 142 11.40 16.34 6.51
CA LEU A 142 10.59 15.14 6.56
C LEU A 142 11.31 14.12 7.44
N ASP A 143 10.66 13.67 8.51
CA ASP A 143 11.19 12.64 9.38
C ASP A 143 11.00 11.25 8.76
N HIS A 144 11.99 10.39 8.97
CA HIS A 144 11.97 9.00 8.50
C HIS A 144 10.67 8.27 8.88
N GLY A 145 10.15 8.57 10.08
CA GLY A 145 8.94 7.96 10.59
C GLY A 145 7.69 8.20 9.74
N MET A 146 7.51 9.41 9.21
CA MET A 146 6.39 9.73 8.32
C MET A 146 6.48 8.96 7.01
N SER A 147 7.67 8.91 6.43
CA SER A 147 7.95 8.17 5.18
C SER A 147 7.66 6.69 5.33
N LEU A 148 8.14 6.09 6.42
CA LEU A 148 7.94 4.67 6.70
C LEU A 148 6.46 4.37 6.95
N HIS A 149 5.76 5.23 7.69
CA HIS A 149 4.34 5.07 7.93
C HIS A 149 3.50 5.18 6.64
N ASP A 150 3.83 6.11 5.72
CA ASP A 150 3.19 6.20 4.38
C ASP A 150 3.42 4.92 3.57
N ILE A 151 4.66 4.44 3.55
CA ILE A 151 5.01 3.17 2.89
C ILE A 151 4.24 2.00 3.49
N TYR A 152 4.15 1.88 4.81
CA TYR A 152 3.40 0.82 5.47
C TYR A 152 1.91 0.91 5.17
N PHE A 153 1.33 2.11 5.26
CA PHE A 153 -0.08 2.29 4.94
C PHE A 153 -0.38 1.79 3.53
N TRP A 154 0.36 2.25 2.52
CA TRP A 154 0.10 1.83 1.14
C TRP A 154 0.51 0.39 0.84
N HIS A 155 1.57 -0.12 1.48
CA HIS A 155 1.94 -1.53 1.39
C HIS A 155 0.81 -2.42 1.90
N TYR A 156 0.33 -2.19 3.13
CA TYR A 156 -0.78 -2.95 3.72
C TYR A 156 -2.09 -2.67 3.01
N PHE A 157 -2.30 -1.45 2.51
CA PHE A 157 -3.42 -1.13 1.65
C PHE A 157 -3.38 -2.05 0.43
N PHE A 158 -2.36 -2.01 -0.42
CA PHE A 158 -2.33 -2.86 -1.61
C PHE A 158 -2.15 -4.36 -1.32
N LEU A 159 -1.63 -4.76 -0.15
CA LEU A 159 -1.42 -6.17 0.22
C LEU A 159 -2.70 -6.81 0.77
N LEU A 160 -3.39 -6.08 1.65
CA LEU A 160 -4.56 -6.56 2.37
C LEU A 160 -5.85 -6.12 1.69
N TYR A 161 -5.84 -5.07 0.88
CA TYR A 161 -6.99 -4.62 0.10
C TYR A 161 -7.36 -5.70 -0.89
N ASN A 162 -8.24 -6.57 -0.41
CA ASN A 162 -9.05 -7.43 -1.20
C ASN A 162 -10.44 -6.78 -1.18
N ALA A 163 -10.86 -6.23 -2.31
CA ALA A 163 -12.17 -5.59 -2.45
C ALA A 163 -13.32 -6.49 -1.92
N ARG A 164 -13.10 -7.82 -1.85
CA ARG A 164 -14.16 -8.83 -1.68
C ARG A 164 -13.79 -10.09 -0.89
N SER A 165 -12.88 -10.00 0.09
CA SER A 165 -12.92 -11.03 1.12
C SER A 165 -14.28 -11.00 1.83
N PRO A 166 -14.84 -12.13 2.34
CA PRO A 166 -15.99 -12.11 3.24
C PRO A 166 -15.73 -11.08 4.34
N SER A 167 -16.76 -10.54 4.99
CA SER A 167 -16.69 -9.45 5.99
C SER A 167 -15.60 -9.58 7.09
N GLN A 168 -14.96 -10.74 7.22
CA GLN A 168 -13.87 -11.07 8.12
C GLN A 168 -12.45 -10.97 7.52
N SER A 169 -12.26 -10.54 6.27
CA SER A 169 -10.91 -10.42 5.66
C SER A 169 -10.75 -9.30 4.63
N THR A 170 -11.68 -8.33 4.61
CA THR A 170 -11.58 -7.10 3.82
C THR A 170 -10.67 -6.11 4.56
N ALA A 171 -9.73 -5.48 3.86
CA ALA A 171 -8.99 -4.37 4.44
C ALA A 171 -9.75 -3.07 4.23
N TRP A 172 -10.18 -2.48 5.35
CA TRP A 172 -10.82 -1.19 5.41
C TRP A 172 -9.77 -0.12 5.72
N PRO A 173 -9.91 1.12 5.26
CA PRO A 173 -8.90 2.15 5.50
C PRO A 173 -8.56 2.34 6.99
N GLY A 174 -9.54 2.21 7.89
CA GLY A 174 -9.27 2.22 9.33
C GLY A 174 -8.47 1.02 9.84
N MET A 175 -8.72 -0.18 9.30
CA MET A 175 -7.96 -1.39 9.64
C MET A 175 -6.52 -1.31 9.12
N VAL A 176 -6.35 -0.83 7.89
CA VAL A 176 -5.02 -0.63 7.28
C VAL A 176 -4.24 0.44 8.04
N LEU A 177 -4.89 1.55 8.41
CA LEU A 177 -4.25 2.59 9.22
C LEU A 177 -3.78 2.02 10.56
N HIS A 178 -4.65 1.30 11.27
CA HIS A 178 -4.28 0.66 12.53
C HIS A 178 -3.09 -0.30 12.35
N GLU A 179 -3.12 -1.17 11.34
CA GLU A 179 -2.03 -2.11 11.08
C GLU A 179 -0.72 -1.38 10.76
N ALA A 180 -0.75 -0.40 9.86
CA ALA A 180 0.43 0.39 9.52
C ALA A 180 1.02 1.12 10.73
N THR A 181 0.17 1.73 11.56
CA THR A 181 0.59 2.41 12.79
C THR A 181 1.14 1.42 13.82
N TYR A 182 0.53 0.25 13.97
CA TYR A 182 1.01 -0.81 14.86
C TYR A 182 2.39 -1.33 14.44
N GLN A 183 2.57 -1.63 13.16
CA GLN A 183 3.83 -2.14 12.63
C GLN A 183 4.93 -1.09 12.72
N TYR A 184 4.62 0.18 12.40
CA TYR A 184 5.52 1.30 12.64
C TYR A 184 5.93 1.41 14.13
N ALA A 185 4.96 1.30 15.04
CA ALA A 185 5.25 1.37 16.47
C ALA A 185 6.10 0.19 16.96
N CYS A 186 5.84 -1.03 16.49
CA CYS A 186 6.54 -2.24 16.93
C CYS A 186 7.94 -2.37 16.30
N ASP A 187 8.01 -2.28 14.98
CA ASP A 187 9.22 -2.62 14.23
C ASP A 187 10.22 -1.47 14.22
N ASP A 188 9.76 -0.23 14.29
CA ASP A 188 10.62 0.95 14.22
C ASP A 188 10.77 1.62 15.59
N TYR A 189 9.67 2.05 16.23
CA TYR A 189 9.75 2.81 17.48
C TYR A 189 10.23 1.96 18.67
N LEU A 190 9.54 0.84 18.96
CA LEU A 190 9.82 0.02 20.14
C LEU A 190 11.15 -0.73 20.04
N SER A 191 11.56 -1.13 18.84
CA SER A 191 12.83 -1.82 18.60
C SER A 191 14.05 -0.92 18.90
N GLN A 192 13.89 0.39 18.69
CA GLN A 192 14.95 1.39 18.91
C GLN A 192 14.81 2.15 20.23
N LEU A 193 13.70 1.99 20.96
CA LEU A 193 13.34 2.81 22.12
C LEU A 193 14.46 3.00 23.16
N SER A 194 15.28 1.97 23.41
CA SER A 194 16.37 2.03 24.37
C SER A 194 17.55 2.93 23.94
N GLN A 195 17.62 3.27 22.66
CA GLN A 195 18.67 4.06 22.01
C GLN A 195 18.24 5.50 21.74
N LEU A 196 16.93 5.79 21.79
CA LEU A 196 16.37 7.09 21.46
C LEU A 196 16.46 8.07 22.64
N GLY A 197 16.86 9.30 22.35
CA GLY A 197 16.72 10.43 23.26
C GLY A 197 15.25 10.81 23.49
N ARG A 198 15.00 11.68 24.48
CA ARG A 198 13.64 12.15 24.81
C ARG A 198 12.96 12.81 23.60
N ASP A 199 13.68 13.68 22.90
CA ASP A 199 13.11 14.45 21.81
C ASP A 199 12.82 13.54 20.61
N GLU A 200 13.69 12.58 20.33
CA GLU A 200 13.47 11.55 19.31
C GLU A 200 12.25 10.70 19.65
N CYS A 201 12.13 10.23 20.90
CA CYS A 201 10.93 9.51 21.35
C CYS A 201 9.64 10.29 21.10
N GLU A 202 9.64 11.61 21.31
CA GLU A 202 8.48 12.46 21.06
C GLU A 202 8.17 12.59 19.55
N LYS A 203 9.19 12.53 18.67
CA LYS A 203 8.96 12.46 17.22
C LYS A 203 8.18 11.19 16.85
N TYR A 204 8.67 10.04 17.27
CA TYR A 204 7.98 8.75 17.03
C TYR A 204 6.57 8.73 17.61
N ARG A 205 6.39 9.18 18.86
CA ARG A 205 5.07 9.18 19.52
C ARG A 205 4.05 10.01 18.75
N LYS A 206 4.42 11.18 18.24
CA LYS A 206 3.50 12.01 17.44
C LYS A 206 3.11 11.31 16.14
N ASN A 207 4.04 10.61 15.48
CA ASN A 207 3.71 9.83 14.30
C ASN A 207 2.67 8.72 14.57
N VAL A 208 2.71 8.13 15.77
CA VAL A 208 1.76 7.08 16.21
C VAL A 208 0.41 7.65 16.68
N PHE A 209 0.43 8.74 17.45
CA PHE A 209 -0.75 9.22 18.17
C PHE A 209 -1.49 10.37 17.48
N ALA A 210 -0.83 11.10 16.58
CA ALA A 210 -1.44 12.26 15.93
C ALA A 210 -2.08 11.93 14.59
N ILE A 211 -1.70 10.84 13.92
CA ILE A 211 -2.34 10.42 12.68
C ILE A 211 -3.74 9.87 12.95
N ASN A 212 -4.72 10.32 12.16
CA ASN A 212 -6.12 9.96 12.32
C ASN A 212 -6.80 9.73 10.97
N LEU A 213 -7.93 9.03 11.01
CA LEU A 213 -8.86 8.92 9.90
C LEU A 213 -10.12 9.71 10.25
N LEU A 214 -10.48 10.65 9.39
CA LEU A 214 -11.74 11.37 9.38
C LEU A 214 -12.65 10.79 8.28
N GLY A 215 -13.91 10.52 8.60
CA GLY A 215 -14.84 9.79 7.73
C GLY A 215 -15.21 8.41 8.27
N ASP A 216 -15.81 7.56 7.43
CA ASP A 216 -16.15 6.19 7.82
C ASP A 216 -14.89 5.31 7.76
N PRO A 217 -14.41 4.70 8.86
CA PRO A 217 -13.23 3.82 8.83
C PRO A 217 -13.49 2.49 8.08
N SER A 218 -14.77 2.19 7.82
CA SER A 218 -15.29 0.97 7.22
C SER A 218 -15.91 1.20 5.84
N PHE A 219 -15.51 2.22 5.09
CA PHE A 219 -15.95 2.34 3.69
C PHE A 219 -15.13 1.45 2.74
N ARG A 220 -15.69 1.16 1.57
CA ARG A 220 -15.04 0.41 0.48
C ARG A 220 -14.72 1.36 -0.67
N ILE A 221 -13.47 1.34 -1.14
CA ILE A 221 -12.97 2.30 -2.13
C ILE A 221 -13.30 1.89 -3.57
N PHE A 222 -13.21 0.59 -3.90
CA PHE A 222 -13.48 0.12 -5.26
C PHE A 222 -14.89 -0.46 -5.38
N GLY A 223 -15.67 0.09 -6.32
CA GLY A 223 -17.12 -0.02 -6.36
C GLY A 223 -17.75 -1.12 -7.22
N VAL A 224 -17.00 -1.92 -7.98
CA VAL A 224 -17.65 -2.93 -8.86
C VAL A 224 -17.65 -4.32 -8.23
N PRO A 225 -18.78 -5.05 -8.26
CA PRO A 225 -18.86 -6.29 -7.54
C PRO A 225 -18.08 -7.53 -7.99
N SER A 226 -16.95 -7.45 -8.69
CA SER A 226 -16.24 -8.65 -9.17
C SER A 226 -15.91 -9.68 -8.07
N TRP A 227 -16.72 -10.74 -7.92
CA TRP A 227 -16.53 -11.79 -6.93
C TRP A 227 -15.67 -12.91 -7.47
N ILE A 228 -14.85 -13.51 -6.60
CA ILE A 228 -14.16 -14.77 -6.87
C ILE A 228 -14.89 -15.85 -6.07
N ASP A 229 -15.32 -16.92 -6.74
CA ASP A 229 -16.18 -17.93 -6.10
C ASP A 229 -15.40 -18.77 -5.09
N ASN A 230 -14.10 -18.98 -5.33
CA ASN A 230 -13.21 -19.76 -4.48
C ASN A 230 -11.87 -19.05 -4.30
N TYR A 231 -11.58 -18.66 -3.06
CA TYR A 231 -10.28 -18.05 -2.74
C TYR A 231 -9.18 -19.12 -2.72
N ILE A 232 -8.19 -18.98 -3.58
CA ILE A 232 -7.14 -19.99 -3.79
C ILE A 232 -6.06 -19.85 -2.71
N ARG A 233 -5.74 -20.97 -2.02
CA ARG A 233 -4.65 -21.07 -1.02
C ARG A 233 -3.95 -22.41 -1.15
N GLU A 234 -2.90 -22.46 -1.96
CA GLU A 234 -2.21 -23.71 -2.27
C GLU A 234 -0.74 -23.47 -2.65
N ILE A 235 0.03 -24.55 -2.68
CA ILE A 235 1.38 -24.59 -3.24
C ILE A 235 1.23 -25.01 -4.70
N VAL A 236 1.75 -24.22 -5.64
CA VAL A 236 1.59 -24.43 -7.08
C VAL A 236 2.96 -24.58 -7.72
N GLU A 237 3.16 -25.66 -8.46
CA GLU A 237 4.37 -25.83 -9.26
C GLU A 237 4.33 -24.95 -10.51
N ARG A 238 5.48 -24.42 -10.93
CA ARG A 238 5.66 -23.85 -12.27
C ARG A 238 5.14 -24.80 -13.34
N ALA A 239 4.66 -24.25 -14.46
CA ALA A 239 3.96 -24.95 -15.55
C ALA A 239 2.63 -25.64 -15.17
N SER A 240 2.19 -25.59 -13.90
CA SER A 240 0.86 -26.03 -13.51
C SER A 240 -0.18 -24.93 -13.73
N SER A 241 -1.44 -25.32 -13.91
CA SER A 241 -2.54 -24.38 -14.11
C SER A 241 -3.40 -24.24 -12.86
N ILE A 242 -3.80 -23.00 -12.59
CA ILE A 242 -4.79 -22.65 -11.58
C ILE A 242 -6.12 -22.33 -12.25
N LYS A 243 -7.22 -22.77 -11.64
CA LYS A 243 -8.57 -22.46 -12.11
C LYS A 243 -9.18 -21.37 -11.25
N ILE A 244 -9.63 -20.30 -11.89
CA ILE A 244 -10.26 -19.15 -11.24
C ILE A 244 -11.67 -19.00 -11.81
N THR A 245 -12.66 -18.90 -10.93
CA THR A 245 -14.04 -18.60 -11.30
C THR A 245 -14.56 -17.42 -10.49
N GLY A 246 -15.50 -16.67 -11.07
CA GLY A 246 -16.07 -15.50 -10.43
C GLY A 246 -17.27 -14.93 -11.18
N HIS A 247 -17.88 -13.88 -10.62
CA HIS A 247 -19.09 -13.24 -11.14
C HIS A 247 -19.12 -11.72 -10.86
N ASP A 248 -20.11 -11.02 -11.43
CA ASP A 248 -20.29 -9.56 -11.34
C ASP A 248 -19.11 -8.71 -11.85
N PHE A 249 -18.27 -9.28 -12.72
CA PHE A 249 -17.28 -8.49 -13.47
C PHE A 249 -17.98 -7.65 -14.55
N LEU A 250 -17.38 -6.53 -14.94
CA LEU A 250 -17.87 -5.72 -16.05
C LEU A 250 -17.91 -6.56 -17.34
N PRO A 251 -19.09 -6.79 -17.95
CA PRO A 251 -19.20 -7.66 -19.12
C PRO A 251 -18.33 -7.19 -20.29
N GLY A 252 -17.55 -8.11 -20.87
CA GLY A 252 -16.70 -7.83 -22.03
C GLY A 252 -15.41 -7.04 -21.75
N ALA A 253 -15.19 -6.58 -20.51
CA ALA A 253 -13.95 -5.92 -20.10
C ALA A 253 -12.76 -6.89 -20.21
N THR A 254 -11.61 -6.38 -20.66
CA THR A 254 -10.38 -7.17 -20.69
C THR A 254 -9.81 -7.28 -19.30
N ILE A 255 -9.60 -8.51 -18.81
CA ILE A 255 -9.03 -8.80 -17.49
C ILE A 255 -7.69 -9.47 -17.67
N GLN A 256 -6.67 -8.93 -17.03
CA GLN A 256 -5.37 -9.59 -16.84
C GLN A 256 -5.40 -10.39 -15.53
N VAL A 257 -4.98 -11.64 -15.59
CA VAL A 257 -4.64 -12.45 -14.41
C VAL A 257 -3.15 -12.31 -14.18
N LEU A 258 -2.78 -11.85 -12.99
CA LEU A 258 -1.42 -11.52 -12.61
C LEU A 258 -1.01 -12.30 -11.36
N LEU A 259 0.26 -12.68 -11.29
CA LEU A 259 0.93 -12.98 -10.02
C LEU A 259 1.58 -11.69 -9.52
N SER A 260 1.29 -11.33 -8.28
CA SER A 260 1.91 -10.24 -7.55
C SER A 260 2.84 -10.79 -6.49
N TYR A 261 4.13 -10.54 -6.65
CA TYR A 261 5.15 -10.84 -5.67
C TYR A 261 5.48 -9.55 -4.95
N VAL A 262 5.50 -9.60 -3.62
CA VAL A 262 5.84 -8.44 -2.80
C VAL A 262 7.06 -8.81 -1.98
N ASP A 263 8.12 -8.05 -2.17
CA ASP A 263 9.30 -8.13 -1.32
C ASP A 263 8.95 -7.49 0.05
N PRO A 264 9.02 -8.25 1.17
CA PRO A 264 8.65 -7.71 2.49
C PRO A 264 9.70 -6.76 3.08
N TYR A 265 10.90 -6.68 2.52
CA TYR A 265 12.01 -5.84 2.99
C TYR A 265 12.18 -4.58 2.15
N THR A 266 12.04 -4.70 0.83
CA THR A 266 12.11 -3.56 -0.10
C THR A 266 10.74 -3.02 -0.48
N TYR A 267 9.64 -3.70 -0.15
CA TYR A 267 8.28 -3.34 -0.54
C TYR A 267 8.10 -3.18 -2.06
N THR A 268 9.04 -3.69 -2.84
CA THR A 268 8.99 -3.68 -4.32
C THR A 268 8.00 -4.75 -4.77
N ARG A 269 7.19 -4.41 -5.78
CA ARG A 269 6.25 -5.34 -6.39
C ARG A 269 6.72 -5.80 -7.76
N THR A 270 6.73 -7.11 -7.95
CA THR A 270 6.94 -7.73 -9.25
C THR A 270 5.64 -8.34 -9.74
N TRP A 271 5.28 -8.06 -10.99
CA TRP A 271 4.05 -8.51 -11.61
C TRP A 271 4.34 -9.44 -12.78
N VAL A 272 3.71 -10.61 -12.79
CA VAL A 272 3.79 -11.56 -13.90
C VAL A 272 2.39 -11.77 -14.46
N VAL A 273 2.13 -11.35 -15.70
CA VAL A 273 0.85 -11.66 -16.36
C VAL A 273 0.85 -13.13 -16.76
N ILE A 274 -0.09 -13.90 -16.21
CA ILE A 274 -0.19 -15.34 -16.45
C ILE A 274 -1.36 -15.71 -17.36
N ALA A 275 -2.36 -14.84 -17.49
CA ALA A 275 -3.43 -14.99 -18.46
C ALA A 275 -4.08 -13.64 -18.79
N THR A 276 -4.80 -13.60 -19.91
CA THR A 276 -5.74 -12.52 -20.24
C THR A 276 -7.06 -13.14 -20.66
N THR A 277 -8.17 -12.60 -20.16
CA THR A 277 -9.51 -13.18 -20.30
C THR A 277 -10.57 -12.09 -20.36
N LYS A 278 -11.81 -12.47 -20.65
CA LYS A 278 -12.98 -11.58 -20.68
C LYS A 278 -14.18 -12.24 -19.99
N PRO A 279 -14.88 -11.54 -19.08
CA PRO A 279 -16.15 -12.00 -18.55
C PRO A 279 -17.18 -12.16 -19.67
N ASP A 280 -18.11 -13.08 -19.48
CA ASP A 280 -19.24 -13.26 -20.40
C ASP A 280 -20.25 -12.09 -20.32
N SER A 281 -21.31 -12.17 -21.13
CA SER A 281 -22.35 -11.14 -21.17
C SER A 281 -23.13 -10.96 -19.85
N HIS A 282 -22.96 -11.86 -18.88
CA HIS A 282 -23.57 -11.81 -17.55
C HIS A 282 -22.54 -11.47 -16.47
N GLY A 283 -21.31 -11.09 -16.84
CA GLY A 283 -20.24 -10.76 -15.91
C GLY A 283 -19.62 -11.97 -15.21
N ARG A 284 -19.85 -13.18 -15.72
CA ARG A 284 -19.24 -14.41 -15.18
C ARG A 284 -17.87 -14.64 -15.79
N LEU A 285 -16.94 -15.05 -14.95
CA LEU A 285 -15.58 -15.33 -15.31
C LEU A 285 -15.23 -16.79 -15.01
N GLN A 286 -14.62 -17.46 -15.98
CA GLN A 286 -13.95 -18.74 -15.78
C GLN A 286 -12.66 -18.71 -16.58
N VAL A 287 -11.53 -18.84 -15.90
CA VAL A 287 -10.21 -18.83 -16.53
C VAL A 287 -9.35 -19.93 -15.92
N GLU A 288 -8.59 -20.59 -16.77
CA GLU A 288 -7.51 -21.48 -16.38
C GLU A 288 -6.22 -20.77 -16.77
N ALA A 289 -5.35 -20.50 -15.79
CA ALA A 289 -4.14 -19.74 -15.97
C ALA A 289 -2.92 -20.60 -15.60
N THR A 290 -2.01 -20.79 -16.55
CA THR A 290 -0.78 -21.56 -16.34
C THR A 290 0.29 -20.67 -15.73
N ILE A 291 0.92 -21.14 -14.65
CA ILE A 291 2.07 -20.45 -14.04
C ILE A 291 3.29 -20.62 -14.96
N PRO A 292 3.90 -19.53 -15.46
CA PRO A 292 5.07 -19.61 -16.32
C PRO A 292 6.26 -20.35 -15.68
N GLU A 293 7.10 -21.01 -16.49
CA GLU A 293 8.32 -21.69 -16.01
C GLU A 293 9.37 -20.75 -15.42
N ASP A 294 9.31 -19.47 -15.77
CA ASP A 294 10.19 -18.40 -15.32
C ASP A 294 9.54 -17.51 -14.23
N ALA A 295 8.33 -17.85 -13.75
CA ALA A 295 7.68 -17.09 -12.68
C ALA A 295 8.49 -17.17 -11.38
N PRO A 296 8.73 -16.06 -10.65
CA PRO A 296 9.51 -16.08 -9.40
C PRO A 296 9.00 -17.13 -8.40
N LEU A 297 9.91 -17.72 -7.62
CA LEU A 297 9.54 -18.65 -6.56
C LEU A 297 9.07 -17.90 -5.32
N GLY A 298 8.31 -18.60 -4.46
CA GLY A 298 7.85 -18.07 -3.19
C GLY A 298 6.42 -17.54 -3.19
N PRO A 299 6.02 -16.76 -2.17
CA PRO A 299 4.65 -16.34 -1.98
C PRO A 299 4.21 -15.31 -3.02
N ALA A 300 3.04 -15.54 -3.63
CA ALA A 300 2.44 -14.64 -4.61
C ALA A 300 0.94 -14.47 -4.35
N SER A 301 0.41 -13.28 -4.64
CA SER A 301 -1.03 -13.04 -4.72
C SER A 301 -1.51 -13.18 -6.16
N ILE A 302 -2.64 -13.84 -6.37
CA ILE A 302 -3.30 -13.92 -7.67
C ILE A 302 -4.23 -12.73 -7.77
N VAL A 303 -3.97 -11.84 -8.73
CA VAL A 303 -4.68 -10.57 -8.92
C VAL A 303 -5.34 -10.56 -10.29
N LEU A 304 -6.63 -10.23 -10.33
CA LEU A 304 -7.35 -10.01 -11.57
C LEU A 304 -7.59 -8.52 -11.70
N ARG A 305 -7.06 -7.91 -12.76
CA ARG A 305 -7.15 -6.47 -13.01
C ARG A 305 -7.78 -6.20 -14.36
N ASP A 306 -8.79 -5.33 -14.41
CA ASP A 306 -9.42 -4.92 -15.65
C ASP A 306 -8.70 -3.74 -16.34
N GLU A 307 -9.14 -3.42 -17.55
CA GLU A 307 -8.63 -2.32 -18.37
C GLU A 307 -8.89 -0.91 -17.79
N TYR A 308 -9.78 -0.79 -16.80
CA TYR A 308 -10.11 0.46 -16.09
C TYR A 308 -9.30 0.64 -14.81
N GLY A 309 -8.55 -0.39 -14.38
CA GLY A 309 -7.76 -0.39 -13.15
C GLY A 309 -8.51 -0.89 -11.93
N ASN A 310 -9.73 -1.43 -12.09
CA ASN A 310 -10.37 -2.18 -11.01
C ASN A 310 -9.66 -3.52 -10.85
N PHE A 311 -9.55 -4.00 -9.61
CA PHE A 311 -8.91 -5.27 -9.34
C PHE A 311 -9.61 -6.08 -8.24
N VAL A 312 -9.37 -7.40 -8.26
CA VAL A 312 -9.78 -8.33 -7.21
C VAL A 312 -8.68 -9.36 -6.98
N VAL A 313 -8.45 -9.72 -5.71
CA VAL A 313 -7.49 -10.76 -5.33
C VAL A 313 -8.20 -12.11 -5.27
N ALA A 314 -7.84 -13.04 -6.16
CA ALA A 314 -8.42 -14.37 -6.26
C ALA A 314 -7.78 -15.41 -5.33
N GLY A 315 -6.60 -15.14 -4.81
CA GLY A 315 -5.92 -16.08 -3.92
C GLY A 315 -4.53 -15.64 -3.50
N ARG A 316 -3.94 -16.43 -2.61
CA ARG A 316 -2.52 -16.36 -2.24
C ARG A 316 -1.93 -17.76 -2.35
N ILE A 317 -0.91 -17.90 -3.19
CA ILE A 317 -0.25 -19.17 -3.47
C ILE A 317 1.22 -19.10 -3.08
N VAL A 318 1.86 -20.26 -3.01
CA VAL A 318 3.33 -20.35 -2.97
C VAL A 318 3.77 -21.04 -4.25
N VAL A 319 4.52 -20.32 -5.08
CA VAL A 319 5.06 -20.86 -6.34
C VAL A 319 6.35 -21.62 -6.04
N VAL A 320 6.41 -22.87 -6.49
CA VAL A 320 7.56 -23.76 -6.30
C VAL A 320 8.05 -24.29 -7.63
N ARG A 321 9.29 -24.80 -7.64
CA ARG A 321 9.85 -25.51 -8.80
C ARG A 321 9.01 -26.75 -9.08
N GLN A 322 8.87 -27.09 -10.36
CA GLN A 322 8.30 -28.37 -10.76
C GLN A 322 9.10 -29.51 -10.12
N ALA A 323 8.43 -30.55 -9.64
CA ALA A 323 9.09 -31.67 -8.99
C ALA A 323 10.04 -32.40 -9.97
N GLY A 324 11.31 -31.98 -9.98
CA GLY A 324 12.30 -32.40 -10.96
C GLY A 324 13.73 -32.28 -10.46
N GLY A 325 14.02 -32.78 -9.26
CA GLY A 325 15.37 -32.89 -8.69
C GLY A 325 16.12 -31.58 -8.46
N PRO A 326 17.12 -31.54 -7.55
CA PRO A 326 17.99 -30.38 -7.45
C PRO A 326 18.77 -30.20 -8.76
N PRO A 327 19.07 -28.96 -9.17
CA PRO A 327 19.90 -28.71 -10.34
C PRO A 327 21.26 -29.38 -10.14
N THR A 328 21.67 -30.19 -11.10
CA THR A 328 22.89 -31.01 -11.02
C THR A 328 24.17 -30.21 -11.25
N THR A 329 24.07 -28.90 -11.47
CA THR A 329 25.21 -28.02 -11.77
C THR A 329 25.00 -26.66 -11.10
N PRO A 330 25.98 -26.16 -10.32
CA PRO A 330 25.99 -24.76 -9.90
C PRO A 330 25.95 -23.85 -11.14
N PRO A 331 25.19 -22.75 -11.12
CA PRO A 331 25.22 -21.79 -12.21
C PRO A 331 26.59 -21.10 -12.28
N PRO A 332 26.92 -20.51 -13.44
CA PRO A 332 28.09 -19.66 -13.59
C PRO A 332 28.08 -18.53 -12.55
N SER A 333 29.27 -18.13 -12.06
CA SER A 333 29.42 -17.08 -11.06
C SER A 333 28.65 -15.80 -11.43
N GLY A 334 27.68 -15.41 -10.60
CA GLY A 334 26.89 -14.18 -10.77
C GLY A 334 25.49 -14.35 -11.35
N GLN A 335 25.02 -15.58 -11.59
CA GLN A 335 23.62 -15.88 -11.89
C GLN A 335 22.94 -16.46 -10.64
N ASP A 336 21.76 -15.92 -10.30
CA ASP A 336 20.89 -16.46 -9.26
C ASP A 336 20.60 -17.94 -9.55
N ALA A 337 20.93 -18.74 -8.57
CA ALA A 337 21.12 -20.13 -8.71
C ALA A 337 19.82 -20.90 -8.47
N ASP A 338 18.99 -20.45 -7.54
CA ASP A 338 17.73 -21.07 -7.22
C ASP A 338 16.51 -20.40 -7.90
N SER A 339 16.75 -19.30 -8.61
CA SER A 339 15.73 -18.57 -9.39
C SER A 339 14.57 -18.11 -8.51
N ASP A 340 14.85 -17.81 -7.25
CA ASP A 340 13.92 -17.21 -6.32
C ASP A 340 13.89 -15.67 -6.48
N LEU A 341 13.48 -14.94 -5.45
CA LEU A 341 13.40 -13.47 -5.52
C LEU A 341 14.74 -12.78 -5.21
N TRP A 342 15.75 -13.53 -4.76
CA TRP A 342 16.97 -13.02 -4.15
C TRP A 342 18.19 -13.47 -4.95
N PRO A 343 19.08 -12.54 -5.34
CA PRO A 343 20.37 -12.95 -5.86
C PRO A 343 21.19 -13.67 -4.78
N ASP A 344 22.01 -14.64 -5.16
CA ASP A 344 22.83 -15.48 -4.26
C ASP A 344 23.72 -14.72 -3.24
N ASN A 345 23.98 -13.43 -3.47
CA ASN A 345 24.71 -12.58 -2.53
C ASN A 345 23.85 -12.12 -1.34
N VAL A 346 22.52 -12.23 -1.46
CA VAL A 346 21.51 -11.95 -0.42
C VAL A 346 21.04 -13.25 0.21
N ASP A 347 20.85 -14.32 -0.56
CA ASP A 347 20.56 -15.68 -0.06
C ASP A 347 21.56 -16.71 -0.62
N PRO A 348 22.69 -16.95 0.08
CA PRO A 348 23.71 -17.89 -0.37
C PRO A 348 23.25 -19.35 -0.17
N TRP A 349 22.88 -19.97 -1.28
CA TRP A 349 22.52 -21.39 -1.46
C TRP A 349 23.52 -22.42 -0.85
N PRO A 350 23.17 -23.70 -0.53
CA PRO A 350 21.89 -24.41 -0.63
C PRO A 350 21.49 -25.13 0.67
N ASP A 351 20.67 -24.52 1.54
CA ASP A 351 20.10 -25.28 2.65
C ASP A 351 18.65 -24.94 3.02
N ASN A 352 17.97 -23.98 2.35
CA ASN A 352 16.51 -23.87 2.50
C ASN A 352 15.87 -22.90 1.48
N PRO A 353 15.01 -23.35 0.54
CA PRO A 353 14.17 -22.46 -0.28
C PRO A 353 13.07 -21.72 0.53
N TRP A 354 13.30 -21.57 1.84
CA TRP A 354 12.36 -21.13 2.85
C TRP A 354 12.97 -20.14 3.87
N LEU A 355 14.25 -19.75 3.73
CA LEU A 355 14.99 -18.92 4.70
C LEU A 355 15.17 -17.46 4.20
N PRO A 356 14.04 -16.77 3.94
CA PRO A 356 13.56 -15.91 5.03
C PRO A 356 12.09 -16.12 5.41
N ASN A 357 11.31 -16.81 4.57
CA ASN A 357 9.85 -16.78 4.65
C ASN A 357 9.25 -17.66 5.77
N LEU A 358 9.90 -18.76 6.18
CA LEU A 358 9.39 -19.64 7.25
C LEU A 358 9.86 -19.25 8.65
N ALA A 359 11.04 -18.63 8.79
CA ALA A 359 11.58 -18.28 10.10
C ALA A 359 10.68 -17.26 10.84
N ILE A 360 10.03 -16.36 10.11
CA ILE A 360 9.17 -15.32 10.71
C ILE A 360 7.74 -15.83 10.93
N ALA A 361 7.16 -16.59 9.98
CA ALA A 361 5.84 -17.19 10.14
C ALA A 361 5.81 -18.29 11.23
N GLY A 362 6.89 -19.07 11.34
CA GLY A 362 7.03 -20.12 12.35
C GLY A 362 7.29 -19.56 13.76
N VAL A 363 8.12 -18.52 13.90
CA VAL A 363 8.39 -17.89 15.21
C VAL A 363 7.17 -17.13 15.73
N GLY A 364 6.43 -16.41 14.87
CA GLY A 364 5.21 -15.71 15.28
C GLY A 364 4.11 -16.66 15.80
N ILE A 365 3.88 -17.78 15.10
CA ILE A 365 2.85 -18.77 15.48
C ILE A 365 3.30 -19.60 16.70
N ALA A 366 4.57 -19.97 16.80
CA ALA A 366 5.09 -20.73 17.95
C ALA A 366 5.16 -19.88 19.23
N VAL A 367 5.49 -18.60 19.14
CA VAL A 367 5.50 -17.67 20.29
C VAL A 367 4.06 -17.41 20.77
N VAL A 368 3.10 -17.20 19.87
CA VAL A 368 1.68 -17.06 20.25
C VAL A 368 1.13 -18.34 20.88
N ALA A 369 1.46 -19.52 20.33
CA ALA A 369 1.04 -20.80 20.90
C ALA A 369 1.67 -21.06 22.29
N ALA A 370 2.96 -20.75 22.47
CA ALA A 370 3.65 -20.89 23.75
C ALA A 370 3.10 -19.93 24.82
N VAL A 371 2.78 -18.68 24.44
CA VAL A 371 2.17 -17.69 25.32
C VAL A 371 0.75 -18.10 25.71
N VAL A 372 -0.06 -18.63 24.79
CA VAL A 372 -1.42 -19.13 25.10
C VAL A 372 -1.39 -20.37 26.01
N VAL A 373 -0.41 -21.27 25.85
CA VAL A 373 -0.24 -22.44 26.72
C VAL A 373 0.27 -22.03 28.12
N LEU A 374 1.15 -21.04 28.21
CA LEU A 374 1.64 -20.51 29.49
C LEU A 374 0.56 -19.70 30.23
N LEU A 375 -0.30 -18.99 29.53
CA LEU A 375 -1.42 -18.23 30.11
C LEU A 375 -2.62 -19.09 30.53
N LYS A 376 -2.77 -20.32 29.99
CA LYS A 376 -3.78 -21.29 30.44
C LYS A 376 -3.35 -22.16 31.63
N LYS A 377 -2.08 -22.11 32.05
CA LYS A 377 -1.53 -22.86 33.18
C LYS A 377 -1.35 -22.01 34.46
N ARG A 378 -1.75 -20.74 34.43
CA ARG A 378 -2.06 -19.93 35.60
C ARG A 378 -3.57 -19.80 35.72
#